data_AF-A0A520ET16-F1
#
_entry.id   AF-A0A520ET16-F1
#
_cell.length_a   1.000
_cell.length_b   1.000
_cell.length_c   1.000
_cell.angle_alpha   90.00
_cell.angle_beta   90.00
_cell.angle_gamma   90.00
#
_symmetry.space_group_name_H-M   'P 1'
#
loop_
_entity.id
_entity.type
_entity.pdbx_description
1 polymer ?
#
loop_
_entity_poly.entity_id
_entity_poly.type
_entity_poly.pdbx_seq_one_letter_code
_entity_poly.pdbx_strand_id
1 'polypeptide(L)'
;MAVALPLGVTMVGGGATASAAFDPAAQDFWVDSSMGPIKSRIWRAADGNTNRVVYLLDGLRAQDDLSGWEVNTDAGPFLASQNINVVQPVGGQSSFYSD
;
A
#
# COMPACT_ATOMS: atom_id res chain seq x y z
N MET A 1 -13.86 -2.84 -56.36
CA MET A 1 -12.58 -2.65 -55.65
C MET A 1 -12.92 -2.58 -54.16
N ALA A 2 -12.39 -3.48 -53.34
CA ALA A 2 -12.67 -3.53 -51.90
C ALA A 2 -11.41 -3.08 -51.15
N VAL A 3 -11.53 -2.04 -50.34
CA VAL A 3 -10.45 -1.54 -49.49
C VAL A 3 -10.67 -2.13 -48.11
N ALA A 4 -9.74 -2.99 -47.67
CA ALA A 4 -9.69 -3.49 -46.30
C ALA A 4 -8.79 -2.56 -45.47
N LEU A 5 -9.36 -1.91 -44.46
CA LEU A 5 -8.62 -1.14 -43.45
C LEU A 5 -8.20 -2.09 -42.32
N PRO A 6 -6.92 -2.15 -41.93
CA PRO A 6 -6.52 -2.91 -40.76
C PRO A 6 -6.92 -2.11 -39.50
N LEU A 7 -7.86 -2.66 -38.73
CA LEU A 7 -8.11 -2.23 -37.36
C LEU A 7 -6.92 -2.66 -36.50
N GLY A 8 -6.00 -1.72 -36.26
CA GLY A 8 -4.95 -1.89 -35.27
C GLY A 8 -5.54 -1.78 -33.87
N VAL A 9 -5.72 -2.91 -33.20
CA VAL A 9 -6.00 -2.94 -31.75
C VAL A 9 -4.67 -2.75 -31.04
N THR A 10 -4.39 -1.53 -30.58
CA THR A 10 -3.30 -1.28 -29.64
C THR A 10 -3.78 -1.63 -28.23
N MET A 11 -3.45 -2.84 -27.78
CA MET A 11 -3.58 -3.19 -26.36
C MET A 11 -2.48 -2.44 -25.59
N VAL A 12 -2.76 -1.21 -25.16
CA VAL A 12 -1.96 -0.54 -24.14
C VAL A 12 -2.40 -1.14 -22.79
N GLY A 13 -1.93 -2.35 -22.52
CA GLY A 13 -2.00 -2.92 -21.19
C GLY A 13 -1.04 -2.12 -20.31
N GLY A 14 -1.57 -1.15 -19.55
CA GLY A 14 -0.84 -0.51 -18.47
C GLY A 14 -0.53 -1.57 -17.42
N GLY A 15 0.62 -2.23 -17.54
CA GLY A 15 1.14 -3.07 -16.47
C GLY A 15 1.29 -2.20 -15.22
N ALA A 16 0.92 -2.75 -14.06
CA ALA A 16 1.12 -2.07 -12.79
C ALA A 16 2.57 -1.62 -12.70
N THR A 17 2.80 -0.31 -12.70
CA THR A 17 4.12 0.27 -12.49
C THR A 17 4.45 0.11 -11.01
N ALA A 18 5.30 -0.85 -10.68
CA ALA A 18 5.83 -0.96 -9.33
C ALA A 18 6.59 0.32 -9.00
N SER A 19 6.07 1.08 -8.04
CA SER A 19 6.70 2.28 -7.49
C SER A 19 7.04 2.00 -6.04
N ALA A 20 8.29 2.21 -5.66
CA ALA A 20 8.81 1.94 -4.33
C ALA A 20 9.42 3.25 -3.80
N ALA A 21 8.64 3.98 -3.01
CA ALA A 21 8.98 5.27 -2.40
C ALA A 21 7.87 5.69 -1.44
N PHE A 22 8.14 6.73 -0.63
CA PHE A 22 7.11 7.43 0.14
C PHE A 22 5.90 7.79 -0.73
N ASP A 23 4.74 7.30 -0.35
CA ASP A 23 3.45 7.60 -0.96
C ASP A 23 2.73 8.68 -0.14
N PRO A 24 2.52 9.89 -0.70
CA PRO A 24 1.78 10.96 -0.03
C PRO A 24 0.28 10.67 0.13
N ALA A 25 -0.27 9.66 -0.55
CA ALA A 25 -1.67 9.27 -0.39
C ALA A 25 -1.93 8.55 0.95
N ALA A 26 -0.90 7.99 1.59
CA ALA A 26 -1.01 7.41 2.91
C ALA A 26 -1.04 8.48 3.99
N GLN A 27 -1.98 8.35 4.92
CA GLN A 27 -2.14 9.23 6.07
C GLN A 27 -1.37 8.67 7.27
N ASP A 28 -0.61 9.54 7.94
CA ASP A 28 0.08 9.17 9.18
C ASP A 28 -0.87 9.35 10.37
N PHE A 29 -1.06 8.27 11.13
CA PHE A 29 -1.85 8.25 12.35
C PHE A 29 -1.01 7.73 13.52
N TRP A 30 -1.11 8.39 14.67
CA TRP A 30 -0.41 7.96 15.89
C TRP A 30 -1.42 7.31 16.84
N VAL A 31 -1.14 6.07 17.23
CA VAL A 31 -1.97 5.31 18.15
C VAL A 31 -1.28 5.26 19.51
N ASP A 32 -1.94 5.78 20.54
CA ASP A 32 -1.44 5.67 21.90
C ASP A 32 -1.53 4.21 22.38
N SER A 33 -0.42 3.68 22.89
CA SER A 33 -0.34 2.32 23.44
C SER A 33 0.45 2.30 24.75
N SER A 34 0.39 1.18 25.49
CA SER A 34 1.20 0.95 26.68
C SER A 34 2.71 0.92 26.41
N MET A 35 3.11 0.80 25.15
CA MET A 35 4.51 0.75 24.70
C MET A 35 4.99 2.10 24.15
N GLY A 36 4.13 3.12 24.21
CA GLY A 36 4.35 4.42 23.58
C GLY A 36 3.51 4.61 22.32
N PRO A 37 3.56 5.81 21.73
CA PRO A 37 2.78 6.12 20.53
C PRO A 37 3.35 5.37 19.32
N ILE A 38 2.51 4.59 18.65
CA ILE A 38 2.87 3.82 17.45
C ILE A 38 2.38 4.57 16.21
N LYS A 39 3.31 4.88 15.30
CA LYS A 39 2.98 5.43 14.00
C LYS A 39 2.38 4.35 13.10
N SER A 40 1.26 4.65 12.47
CA SER A 40 0.63 3.81 11.46
C SER A 40 0.33 4.63 10.21
N ARG A 41 0.74 4.12 9.05
CA ARG A 41 0.39 4.70 7.75
C ARG A 41 -0.85 4.02 7.19
N ILE A 42 -1.82 4.82 6.76
CA ILE A 42 -3.14 4.33 6.36
C ILE A 42 -3.49 4.78 4.95
N TRP A 43 -3.80 3.82 4.09
CA TRP A 43 -4.48 4.09 2.82
C TRP A 43 -5.95 3.79 2.99
N ARG A 44 -6.79 4.78 2.68
CA ARG A 44 -8.23 4.60 2.59
C ARG A 44 -8.57 3.86 1.30
N ALA A 45 -9.56 2.97 1.37
CA ALA A 45 -10.10 2.34 0.18
C ALA A 45 -10.56 3.38 -0.85
N ALA A 46 -10.37 3.09 -2.14
CA ALA A 46 -10.62 4.04 -3.22
C ALA A 46 -12.04 4.65 -3.21
N ASP A 47 -13.08 3.88 -2.89
CA ASP A 47 -14.45 4.39 -2.77
C ASP A 47 -14.86 4.74 -1.32
N GLY A 48 -13.98 4.48 -0.35
CA GLY A 48 -14.19 4.74 1.07
C GLY A 48 -15.32 3.94 1.73
N ASN A 49 -15.97 3.02 1.02
CA ASN A 49 -17.19 2.33 1.40
C ASN A 49 -16.97 0.80 1.53
N THR A 50 -15.91 0.43 2.25
CA THR A 50 -15.58 -0.96 2.53
C THR A 50 -15.26 -1.14 4.01
N ASN A 51 -15.64 -2.32 4.53
CA ASN A 51 -15.22 -2.77 5.86
C ASN A 51 -13.99 -3.70 5.79
N ARG A 52 -13.42 -3.88 4.60
CA ARG A 52 -12.23 -4.71 4.41
C ARG A 52 -11.00 -3.93 4.84
N VAL A 53 -10.17 -4.56 5.66
CA VAL A 53 -8.91 -4.00 6.14
C VAL A 53 -7.82 -5.05 5.97
N VAL A 54 -6.67 -4.62 5.45
CA VAL A 54 -5.43 -5.41 5.44
C VAL A 54 -4.39 -4.71 6.30
N TYR A 55 -3.80 -5.46 7.22
CA TYR A 55 -2.64 -5.03 7.99
C TYR A 55 -1.38 -5.58 7.32
N LEU A 56 -0.53 -4.67 6.82
CA LEU A 56 0.75 -5.02 6.22
C LEU A 56 1.83 -4.86 7.29
N LEU A 57 2.17 -5.97 7.94
CA LEU A 57 3.19 -6.05 8.98
C LEU A 57 4.57 -6.13 8.33
N ASP A 58 5.52 -5.38 8.85
CA ASP A 58 6.90 -5.32 8.37
C ASP A 58 7.72 -6.54 8.87
N GLY A 59 8.95 -6.66 8.40
CA GLY A 59 9.85 -7.75 8.77
C GLY A 59 10.65 -7.50 10.05
N LEU A 60 11.57 -8.43 10.32
CA LEU A 60 12.49 -8.39 11.47
C LEU A 60 13.30 -7.08 11.57
N ARG A 61 13.59 -6.44 10.43
CA ARG A 61 14.36 -5.20 10.31
C ARG A 61 13.47 -3.99 10.02
N ALA A 62 12.28 -3.93 10.62
CA ALA A 62 11.40 -2.78 10.52
C ALA A 62 12.15 -1.48 10.87
N GLN A 63 11.97 -0.46 10.03
CA GLN A 63 12.54 0.87 10.23
C GLN A 63 11.51 1.77 10.93
N ASP A 64 11.97 2.86 11.54
CA ASP A 64 11.12 3.79 12.30
C ASP A 64 10.49 4.91 11.46
N ASP A 65 10.85 5.00 10.18
CA ASP A 65 10.34 6.01 9.23
C ASP A 65 9.24 5.47 8.31
N LEU A 66 9.52 4.37 7.60
CA LEU A 66 8.65 3.70 6.63
C LEU A 66 8.72 2.17 6.74
N SER A 67 7.59 1.52 6.46
CA SER A 67 7.54 0.06 6.37
C SER A 67 8.32 -0.44 5.15
N GLY A 68 9.00 -1.58 5.29
CA GLY A 68 9.65 -2.28 4.18
C GLY A 68 8.73 -2.56 2.99
N TRP A 69 7.42 -2.69 3.22
CA TRP A 69 6.43 -2.81 2.15
C TRP A 69 6.36 -1.56 1.27
N GLU A 70 6.43 -0.37 1.85
CA GLU A 70 6.40 0.87 1.08
C GLU A 70 7.76 1.21 0.46
N VAL A 71 8.84 0.85 1.15
CA VAL A 71 10.21 1.05 0.66
C VAL A 71 10.51 0.15 -0.55
N ASN A 72 9.91 -1.04 -0.64
CA ASN A 72 10.28 -2.04 -1.65
C ASN A 72 9.15 -2.40 -2.62
N THR A 73 7.90 -1.96 -2.38
CA THR A 73 6.73 -2.34 -3.20
C THR A 73 5.69 -1.22 -3.28
N ASP A 74 4.70 -1.40 -4.15
CA ASP A 74 3.49 -0.59 -4.26
C ASP A 74 2.27 -1.23 -3.59
N ALA A 75 2.46 -2.17 -2.64
CA ALA A 75 1.37 -2.97 -2.07
C ALA A 75 0.26 -2.13 -1.41
N GLY A 76 0.62 -1.05 -0.71
CA GLY A 76 -0.32 -0.11 -0.09
C GLY A 76 -1.30 0.51 -1.09
N PRO A 77 -0.82 1.33 -2.05
CA PRO A 77 -1.69 1.94 -3.06
C PRO A 77 -2.37 0.91 -3.96
N PHE A 78 -1.70 -0.21 -4.28
CA PHE A 78 -2.32 -1.29 -5.04
C PHE A 78 -3.56 -1.84 -4.33
N LEU A 79 -3.46 -2.27 -3.07
CA LEU A 79 -4.60 -2.80 -2.31
C LEU A 79 -5.69 -1.75 -2.07
N ALA A 80 -5.31 -0.49 -1.83
CA ALA A 80 -6.24 0.62 -1.71
C ALA A 80 -7.08 0.82 -2.99
N SER A 81 -6.45 0.70 -4.16
CA SER A 81 -7.13 0.75 -5.46
C SER A 81 -8.12 -0.40 -5.67
N GLN A 82 -7.91 -1.54 -5.00
CA GLN A 82 -8.81 -2.70 -4.99
C GLN A 82 -9.93 -2.58 -3.93
N ASN A 83 -10.14 -1.37 -3.45
CA ASN A 83 -11.17 -1.02 -2.48
C ASN A 83 -11.05 -1.74 -1.14
N ILE A 84 -9.84 -1.70 -0.58
CA ILE A 84 -9.48 -2.26 0.73
C ILE A 84 -8.78 -1.15 1.52
N ASN A 85 -9.11 -0.98 2.80
CA ASN A 85 -8.32 -0.10 3.65
C ASN A 85 -7.02 -0.81 4.03
N VAL A 86 -5.89 -0.11 3.96
CA VAL A 86 -4.59 -0.69 4.29
C VAL A 86 -4.01 0.04 5.49
N VAL A 87 -3.51 -0.72 6.46
CA VAL A 87 -2.84 -0.20 7.65
C VAL A 87 -1.43 -0.78 7.73
N GLN A 88 -0.44 0.09 7.84
CA GLN A 88 0.97 -0.25 8.00
C GLN A 88 1.50 0.35 9.30
N PRO A 89 1.64 -0.45 10.38
CA PRO A 89 2.42 -0.04 11.54
C PRO A 89 3.89 0.18 11.15
N VAL A 90 4.48 1.25 11.65
CA VAL A 90 5.90 1.61 11.41
C VAL A 90 6.70 1.36 12.69
N GLY A 91 7.92 0.85 12.54
CA GLY A 91 8.81 0.50 13.65
C GLY A 91 8.57 -0.90 14.21
N GLY A 92 9.08 -1.14 15.42
CA GLY A 92 8.97 -2.45 16.10
C GLY A 92 9.99 -3.47 15.62
N GLN A 93 11.25 -3.05 15.41
CA GLN A 93 12.32 -3.95 14.99
C GLN A 93 12.41 -5.17 15.93
N SER A 94 12.36 -6.38 15.36
CA SER A 94 12.40 -7.65 16.09
C SER A 94 11.27 -7.89 17.10
N SER A 95 10.12 -7.21 16.99
CA SER A 95 8.98 -7.40 17.89
C SER A 95 8.19 -8.69 17.66
N PHE A 96 8.28 -9.24 16.44
CA PHE A 96 7.43 -10.33 15.94
C PHE A 96 5.92 -10.05 16.03
N TYR A 97 5.51 -8.81 16.29
CA TYR A 97 4.10 -8.40 16.53
C TYR A 97 3.40 -9.28 17.57
N SER A 98 4.14 -9.68 18.61
CA SER A 98 3.67 -10.53 19.70
C SER A 98 3.46 -9.78 21.02
N ASP A 99 3.57 -8.46 20.96
CA ASP A 99 3.50 -7.52 22.07
C ASP A 99 2.06 -7.17 22.49
#